data_AF-A0AAN0K0N8-F1
#
_entry.id   AF-A0AAN0K0N8-F1
#
_cell.length_a   1.000
_cell.length_b   1.000
_cell.length_c   1.000
_cell.angle_alpha   90.00
_cell.angle_beta   90.00
_cell.angle_gamma   90.00
#
_symmetry.space_group_name_H-M   'P 1'
#
loop_
_entity.id
_entity.type
_entity.pdbx_description
1 polymer ?
#
loop_
_entity_poly.entity_id
_entity_poly.type
_entity_poly.pdbx_seq_one_letter_code
_entity_poly.pdbx_strand_id
1 'polypeptide(L)'
;MSSSSVTLPFPQAGCYQYECSNGTVTIFILGQSYHCSQAGEVLTVNQVNNSVTYTGTIICPSCLEICYDDFENCPEAAALYQVGASTASSSSTTVNATPDPTTPSSTTAPSTSPTSSGYGLIPFLSFMLFGILTATLMNIAN
;
A
#
# COMPACT_ATOMS: atom_id res chain seq x y z
N MET A 1 28.73 14.29 28.20
CA MET A 1 27.35 14.14 27.68
C MET A 1 27.22 12.69 27.25
N SER A 2 26.63 11.85 28.11
CA SER A 2 26.47 10.42 27.81
C SER A 2 25.26 10.26 26.90
N SER A 3 25.49 10.05 25.61
CA SER A 3 24.43 9.70 24.67
C SER A 3 24.08 8.23 24.89
N SER A 4 23.01 7.96 25.65
CA SER A 4 22.42 6.63 25.73
C SER A 4 21.74 6.33 24.38
N SER A 5 22.38 5.52 23.54
CA SER A 5 21.77 5.00 22.32
C SER A 5 20.80 3.87 22.68
N VAL A 6 19.50 4.16 22.66
CA VAL A 6 18.45 3.14 22.76
C VAL A 6 18.30 2.52 21.37
N THR A 7 18.89 1.35 21.17
CA THR A 7 18.64 0.55 19.96
C THR A 7 17.23 -0.03 20.06
N LEU A 8 16.28 0.53 19.32
CA LEU A 8 14.95 -0.06 19.19
C LEU A 8 15.09 -1.40 18.46
N PRO A 9 14.53 -2.50 19.01
CA PRO A 9 14.69 -3.84 18.43
C PRO A 9 13.86 -4.08 17.15
N PHE A 10 13.20 -3.04 16.62
CA PHE A 10 12.34 -3.13 15.44
C PHE A 10 12.78 -2.14 14.36
N PRO A 11 12.70 -2.52 13.07
CA PRO A 11 12.89 -1.57 11.99
C PRO A 11 11.90 -0.41 12.16
N GLN A 12 12.41 0.81 12.13
CA GLN A 12 11.56 2.00 12.18
C GLN A 12 10.81 2.09 10.85
N ALA A 13 9.51 1.83 10.87
CA ALA A 13 8.65 2.01 9.71
C ALA A 13 8.42 3.51 9.48
N GLY A 14 8.60 3.96 8.24
CA GLY A 14 8.30 5.32 7.80
C GLY A 14 7.29 5.28 6.65
N CYS A 15 6.51 6.35 6.48
CA CYS A 15 5.63 6.51 5.33
C CYS A 15 6.37 7.27 4.23
N TYR A 16 6.52 6.64 3.08
CA TYR A 16 7.13 7.23 1.89
C TYR A 16 6.13 7.21 0.74
N GLN A 17 6.34 8.09 -0.24
CA GLN A 17 5.60 8.03 -1.48
C GLN A 17 6.25 6.97 -2.38
N TYR A 18 5.42 6.18 -3.05
CA TYR A 18 5.86 5.15 -3.99
C TYR A 18 5.30 5.41 -5.39
N GLU A 19 6.02 4.95 -6.40
CA GLU A 19 5.57 4.84 -7.80
C GLU A 19 6.06 3.48 -8.34
N CYS A 20 5.19 2.77 -9.05
CA CYS A 20 5.57 1.52 -9.71
C CYS A 20 5.79 1.77 -11.20
N SER A 21 6.72 1.03 -11.80
CA SER A 21 6.98 1.05 -13.24
C SER A 21 7.55 -0.29 -13.68
N ASN A 22 6.80 -1.03 -14.49
CA ASN A 22 7.25 -2.30 -15.12
C ASN A 22 7.94 -3.33 -14.17
N GLY A 23 7.47 -3.47 -12.94
CA GLY A 23 7.97 -4.38 -11.91
C GLY A 23 8.94 -3.72 -10.92
N THR A 24 9.38 -2.50 -11.20
CA THR A 24 10.28 -1.70 -10.36
C THR A 24 9.47 -0.77 -9.47
N VAL A 25 9.83 -0.70 -8.19
CA VAL A 25 9.26 0.26 -7.24
C VAL A 25 10.23 1.42 -7.05
N THR A 26 9.74 2.63 -7.19
CA THR A 26 10.48 3.88 -6.94
C THR A 26 9.97 4.50 -5.65
N ILE A 27 10.85 4.74 -4.70
CA ILE A 27 10.56 5.33 -3.39
C ILE A 27 11.01 6.79 -3.42
N PHE A 28 10.14 7.72 -3.02
CA PHE A 28 10.46 9.14 -2.93
C PHE A 28 10.65 9.56 -1.47
N ILE A 29 11.86 10.02 -1.16
CA ILE A 29 12.27 10.42 0.18
C ILE A 29 12.84 11.81 0.09
N LEU A 30 12.20 12.79 0.76
CA LEU A 30 12.65 14.18 0.79
C LEU A 30 12.91 14.79 -0.62
N GLY A 31 12.10 14.39 -1.60
CA GLY A 31 12.20 14.84 -3.00
C GLY A 31 13.23 14.09 -3.85
N GLN A 32 13.76 12.97 -3.37
CA GLN A 32 14.76 12.16 -4.05
C GLN A 32 14.21 10.77 -4.32
N SER A 33 14.41 10.28 -5.54
CA SER A 33 13.90 9.01 -6.02
C SER A 33 14.92 7.89 -5.84
N TYR A 34 14.47 6.77 -5.30
CA TYR A 34 15.25 5.56 -5.07
C TYR A 34 14.59 4.39 -5.77
N HIS A 35 15.27 3.81 -6.77
CA HIS A 35 14.76 2.66 -7.49
C HIS A 35 15.14 1.36 -6.78
N CYS A 36 14.15 0.51 -6.57
CA CYS A 36 14.31 -0.83 -6.04
C CYS A 36 14.39 -1.84 -7.19
N SER A 37 15.54 -2.49 -7.34
CA SER A 37 15.73 -3.49 -8.41
C SER A 37 15.07 -4.82 -8.06
N GLN A 38 15.05 -5.16 -6.78
CA GLN A 38 14.52 -6.43 -6.27
C GLN A 38 13.93 -6.28 -4.86
N ALA A 39 12.92 -7.10 -4.56
CA ALA A 39 12.33 -7.15 -3.23
C ALA A 39 13.36 -7.60 -2.18
N GLY A 40 13.39 -6.93 -1.02
CA GLY A 40 14.35 -7.18 0.05
C GLY A 40 15.72 -6.56 -0.16
N GLU A 41 15.97 -5.85 -1.26
CA GLU A 41 17.20 -5.08 -1.47
C GLU A 41 17.37 -4.00 -0.40
N VAL A 42 18.59 -3.80 0.09
CA VAL A 42 18.87 -2.78 1.11
C VAL A 42 19.51 -1.57 0.44
N LEU A 43 18.76 -0.47 0.36
CA LEU A 43 19.24 0.81 -0.13
C LEU A 43 19.76 1.68 1.02
N THR A 44 20.89 2.34 0.81
CA THR A 44 21.43 3.31 1.77
C THR A 44 20.99 4.72 1.39
N VAL A 45 20.33 5.40 2.32
CA VAL A 45 19.91 6.79 2.18
C VAL A 45 20.94 7.66 2.86
N ASN A 46 21.54 8.58 2.11
CA ASN A 46 22.39 9.64 2.64
C ASN A 46 22.07 10.93 1.88
N GLN A 47 21.26 11.78 2.49
CA GLN A 47 20.70 12.98 1.88
C GLN A 47 20.85 14.16 2.85
N VAL A 48 21.09 15.35 2.30
CA VAL A 48 21.07 16.59 3.09
C VAL A 48 19.89 17.42 2.63
N ASN A 49 18.96 17.72 3.54
CA ASN A 49 17.78 18.54 3.26
C ASN A 49 17.69 19.64 4.32
N ASN A 50 17.60 20.91 3.89
CA ASN A 50 17.55 22.07 4.79
C ASN A 50 18.61 22.05 5.92
N SER A 51 19.88 21.77 5.57
CA SER A 51 21.02 21.67 6.51
C SER A 51 20.93 20.55 7.57
N VAL A 52 19.99 19.62 7.43
CA VAL A 52 19.89 18.39 8.22
C VAL A 52 20.31 17.21 7.36
N THR A 53 21.20 16.37 7.90
CA THR A 53 21.63 15.14 7.24
C THR A 53 20.75 13.97 7.68
N TYR A 54 20.14 13.31 6.71
CA TYR A 54 19.32 12.11 6.89
C TYR A 54 20.13 10.91 6.41
N THR A 55 20.49 10.05 7.35
CA THR A 55 21.20 8.79 7.08
C THR A 55 20.40 7.61 7.59
N GLY A 56 20.22 6.60 6.74
CA GLY A 56 19.51 5.39 7.11
C GLY A 56 19.62 4.32 6.03
N THR A 57 18.96 3.19 6.28
CA THR A 57 18.80 2.11 5.30
C THR A 57 17.32 1.81 5.11
N ILE A 58 16.96 1.44 3.90
CA ILE A 58 15.59 1.09 3.53
C ILE A 58 15.63 -0.28 2.88
N ILE A 59 14.72 -1.14 3.33
CA ILE A 59 14.49 -2.43 2.72
C ILE A 59 13.42 -2.23 1.65
N CYS A 60 13.76 -2.55 0.41
CA CYS A 60 12.86 -2.42 -0.73
C CYS A 60 11.68 -3.39 -0.60
N PRO A 61 10.43 -2.91 -0.67
CA PRO A 61 9.27 -3.78 -0.75
C PRO A 61 9.17 -4.42 -2.14
N SER A 62 8.32 -5.45 -2.28
CA SER A 62 7.98 -6.01 -3.59
C SER A 62 6.97 -5.12 -4.33
N CYS A 63 6.96 -5.19 -5.67
CA CYS A 63 5.96 -4.50 -6.49
C CYS A 63 4.54 -4.90 -6.08
N LEU A 64 4.33 -6.20 -5.81
CA LEU A 64 3.05 -6.74 -5.37
C LEU A 64 2.55 -6.13 -4.06
N GLU A 65 3.42 -5.85 -3.10
CA GLU A 65 3.01 -5.31 -1.79
C GLU A 65 2.52 -3.86 -1.90
N ILE A 66 3.13 -3.09 -2.80
CA ILE A 66 2.87 -1.65 -2.95
C ILE A 66 1.82 -1.36 -4.02
N CYS A 67 1.79 -2.14 -5.10
CA CYS A 67 0.99 -1.91 -6.30
C CYS A 67 0.19 -3.18 -6.66
N TYR A 68 -0.47 -3.75 -5.65
CA TYR A 68 -1.26 -4.99 -5.73
C TYR A 68 -2.40 -4.94 -6.76
N ASP A 69 -2.93 -3.75 -7.05
CA ASP A 69 -4.04 -3.51 -7.97
C ASP A 69 -3.59 -2.98 -9.35
N ASP A 70 -2.28 -2.75 -9.55
CA ASP A 70 -1.71 -2.20 -10.78
C ASP A 70 -1.01 -3.30 -11.60
N PHE A 71 -1.82 -4.06 -12.35
CA PHE A 71 -1.34 -5.19 -13.14
C PHE A 71 -0.45 -4.81 -14.32
N GLU A 72 -0.57 -3.57 -14.82
CA GLU A 72 0.25 -3.05 -15.91
C GLU A 72 1.68 -2.78 -15.42
N ASN A 73 1.81 -2.17 -14.24
CA ASN A 73 3.12 -1.89 -13.66
C ASN A 73 3.68 -3.00 -12.79
N CYS A 74 2.90 -3.98 -12.35
CA CYS A 74 3.40 -5.15 -11.61
C CYS A 74 2.95 -6.44 -12.29
N PRO A 75 3.70 -6.95 -13.29
CA PRO A 75 3.34 -8.19 -13.99
C PRO A 75 3.34 -9.42 -13.06
N GLU A 76 4.11 -9.40 -11.96
CA GLU A 76 4.05 -10.43 -10.92
C GLU A 76 2.68 -10.50 -10.23
N ALA A 77 2.00 -9.36 -10.03
CA ALA A 77 0.65 -9.35 -9.51
C ALA A 77 -0.31 -10.05 -10.48
N ALA A 78 -0.20 -9.78 -11.78
CA ALA A 78 -1.04 -10.45 -12.78
C ALA A 78 -0.86 -11.98 -12.79
N ALA A 79 0.37 -12.45 -12.58
CA ALA A 79 0.67 -13.88 -12.51
C ALA A 79 0.01 -14.58 -11.30
N LEU A 80 -0.01 -13.93 -10.13
CA LEU A 80 -0.64 -14.50 -8.93
C LEU A 80 -2.17 -14.54 -9.02
N TYR A 81 -2.79 -13.58 -9.72
CA TYR A 81 -4.24 -13.59 -9.92
C TYR A 81 -4.70 -14.70 -10.88
N GLN A 82 -3.88 -15.09 -11.85
CA GLN A 82 -4.15 -16.26 -12.71
C GLN A 82 -4.08 -17.58 -11.94
N VAL A 83 -3.24 -17.64 -10.90
CA VAL A 83 -3.25 -18.72 -9.92
C VAL A 83 -4.52 -18.64 -9.05
N GLY A 84 -4.95 -17.45 -8.63
CA GLY A 84 -6.16 -17.26 -7.81
C GLY A 84 -7.49 -17.67 -8.47
N ALA A 85 -7.62 -17.51 -9.79
CA ALA A 85 -8.81 -17.98 -10.53
C ALA A 85 -8.84 -19.51 -10.73
N SER A 86 -7.68 -20.17 -10.57
CA SER A 86 -7.54 -21.62 -10.68
C SER A 86 -7.49 -22.32 -9.32
N THR A 87 -7.23 -21.59 -8.23
CA THR A 87 -6.97 -22.17 -6.89
C THR A 87 -8.13 -21.98 -5.89
N ALA A 88 -9.35 -21.80 -6.38
CA ALA A 88 -10.54 -22.26 -5.64
C ALA A 88 -10.75 -23.78 -5.79
N SER A 89 -9.91 -24.46 -6.59
CA SER A 89 -9.85 -25.91 -6.68
C SER A 89 -8.41 -26.35 -6.89
N SER A 90 -7.78 -26.93 -5.86
CA SER A 90 -6.51 -27.69 -5.92
C SER A 90 -5.21 -26.92 -5.68
N SER A 91 -4.86 -26.76 -4.41
CA SER A 91 -3.48 -26.96 -3.97
C SER A 91 -3.47 -27.70 -2.63
N SER A 92 -3.97 -28.93 -2.67
CA SER A 92 -3.51 -29.99 -1.78
C SER A 92 -2.10 -30.40 -2.24
N THR A 93 -1.07 -29.79 -1.68
CA THR A 93 0.26 -30.42 -1.64
C THR A 93 0.49 -30.89 -0.22
N THR A 94 0.47 -32.21 -0.08
CA THR A 94 0.72 -32.99 1.13
C THR A 94 2.12 -32.68 1.65
N VAL A 95 2.23 -31.84 2.68
CA VAL A 95 3.42 -31.83 3.55
C VAL A 95 3.22 -32.93 4.59
N ASN A 96 4.04 -33.96 4.46
CA ASN A 96 4.09 -35.12 5.35
C ASN A 96 4.46 -34.66 6.77
N ALA A 97 3.46 -34.47 7.63
CA ALA A 97 3.62 -34.14 9.04
C ALA A 97 3.99 -35.40 9.84
N THR A 98 5.19 -35.39 10.44
CA THR A 98 5.55 -36.29 11.54
C THR A 98 5.18 -35.58 12.86
N PRO A 99 4.56 -36.27 13.84
CA PRO A 99 3.93 -35.65 15.01
C PRO A 99 4.95 -35.40 16.14
N ASP A 100 4.74 -34.34 16.94
CA ASP A 100 4.54 -34.41 18.42
C ASP A 100 4.43 -32.97 19.02
N PRO A 101 4.03 -32.76 20.30
CA PRO A 101 2.73 -32.19 20.63
C PRO A 101 2.86 -30.99 21.59
N THR A 102 1.91 -30.05 21.56
CA THR A 102 1.27 -29.44 22.74
C THR A 102 0.49 -28.21 22.30
N THR A 103 -0.80 -28.46 22.06
CA THR A 103 -1.85 -27.43 22.08
C THR A 103 -2.23 -27.17 23.53
N PRO A 104 -2.54 -25.91 23.88
CA PRO A 104 -3.93 -25.50 24.14
C PRO A 104 -4.27 -24.25 23.29
N SER A 105 -5.28 -24.20 22.38
CA SER A 105 -6.75 -24.13 22.59
C SER A 105 -7.11 -23.26 23.80
N SER A 106 -7.82 -22.13 23.75
CA SER A 106 -8.71 -21.45 22.79
C SER A 106 -8.79 -19.97 23.29
N THR A 107 -9.33 -18.96 22.59
CA THR A 107 -10.75 -18.58 22.69
C THR A 107 -11.00 -17.31 21.83
N THR A 108 -11.86 -17.46 20.82
CA THR A 108 -12.88 -16.52 20.30
C THR A 108 -12.53 -15.03 20.13
N ALA A 109 -12.33 -14.61 18.87
CA ALA A 109 -12.47 -13.22 18.46
C ALA A 109 -13.96 -12.92 18.11
N PRO A 110 -14.51 -11.76 18.52
CA PRO A 110 -15.81 -11.31 18.03
C PRO A 110 -15.73 -10.84 16.58
N SER A 111 -16.60 -11.39 15.74
CA SER A 111 -16.87 -10.90 14.40
C SER A 111 -17.72 -9.63 14.49
N THR A 112 -17.14 -8.47 14.19
CA THR A 112 -17.91 -7.26 13.87
C THR A 112 -17.77 -6.98 12.39
N SER A 113 -18.84 -7.29 11.66
CA SER A 113 -19.05 -6.98 10.25
C SER A 113 -18.92 -5.47 9.98
N PRO A 114 -18.47 -5.05 8.79
CA PRO A 114 -18.60 -3.66 8.37
C PRO A 114 -20.06 -3.39 7.99
N THR A 115 -20.75 -2.58 8.78
CA THR A 115 -22.00 -1.95 8.38
C THR A 115 -21.73 -0.97 7.24
N SER A 116 -22.11 -1.39 6.03
CA SER A 116 -22.75 -0.59 4.97
C SER A 116 -23.05 0.85 5.39
N SER A 117 -22.09 1.75 5.17
CA SER A 117 -22.31 3.19 5.25
C SER A 117 -22.88 3.66 3.92
N GLY A 118 -24.20 3.89 3.92
CA GLY A 118 -24.92 4.45 2.80
C GLY A 118 -24.43 5.85 2.47
N TYR A 119 -23.63 5.96 1.42
CA TYR A 119 -23.41 7.23 0.73
C TYR A 119 -24.65 7.50 -0.13
N GLY A 120 -25.50 8.41 0.38
CA GLY A 120 -26.71 8.84 -0.29
C GLY A 120 -26.42 9.41 -1.68
N LEU A 121 -27.27 9.04 -2.64
CA LEU A 121 -27.33 9.52 -4.03
C LEU A 121 -27.71 11.02 -4.16
N ILE A 122 -27.38 11.85 -3.17
CA ILE A 122 -27.91 13.19 -2.98
C ILE A 122 -26.94 14.33 -3.40
N PRO A 123 -25.61 14.18 -3.59
CA PRO A 123 -24.79 15.35 -3.94
C PRO A 123 -24.82 15.69 -5.45
N PHE A 124 -25.26 14.77 -6.32
CA PHE A 124 -25.24 14.99 -7.76
C PHE A 124 -26.38 15.90 -8.27
N LEU A 125 -27.51 15.98 -7.55
CA LEU A 125 -28.62 16.84 -7.96
C LEU A 125 -28.38 18.33 -7.64
N SER A 126 -27.58 18.64 -6.61
CA SER A 126 -27.23 20.02 -6.26
C SER A 126 -26.27 20.69 -7.25
N PHE A 127 -25.32 19.94 -7.83
CA PHE A 127 -24.41 20.47 -8.84
C PHE A 127 -25.11 20.81 -10.16
N MET A 128 -26.10 20.01 -10.56
CA MET A 128 -26.89 20.28 -11.76
C MET A 128 -27.74 21.55 -11.62
N LEU A 129 -28.37 21.80 -10.47
CA LEU A 129 -29.24 22.96 -10.28
C LEU A 129 -28.48 24.31 -10.26
N PHE A 130 -27.25 24.33 -9.73
CA PHE A 130 -26.41 25.53 -9.76
C PHE A 130 -25.94 25.89 -11.19
N GLY A 131 -25.69 24.89 -12.04
CA GLY A 131 -25.28 25.13 -13.44
C GLY A 131 -26.38 25.74 -14.32
N ILE A 132 -27.64 25.43 -14.07
CA ILE A 132 -28.77 25.98 -14.85
C ILE A 132 -29.09 27.43 -14.46
N LEU A 133 -28.90 27.79 -13.18
CA LEU A 133 -29.17 29.14 -12.68
C LEU A 133 -28.15 30.17 -13.19
N THR A 134 -26.87 29.78 -13.35
CA THR A 134 -25.84 30.67 -13.92
C THR A 134 -26.04 30.90 -15.41
N ALA A 135 -26.49 29.89 -16.16
CA ALA A 135 -26.74 30.00 -17.60
C ALA A 135 -27.94 30.92 -17.94
N THR A 136 -28.94 31.00 -17.06
CA THR A 136 -30.10 31.89 -17.26
C THR A 136 -29.79 33.35 -16.92
N LEU A 137 -28.92 33.61 -15.94
CA LEU A 137 -28.51 34.99 -15.57
C LEU A 137 -27.67 35.68 -16.66
N MET A 138 -26.96 34.94 -17.51
CA MET A 138 -26.18 35.51 -18.61
C MET A 138 -27.02 35.90 -19.84
N ASN A 139 -28.29 35.48 -19.94
CA ASN A 139 -29.16 35.76 -21.09
C ASN A 139 -30.13 36.94 -20.87
N ILE A 140 -30.03 37.63 -19.73
CA ILE A 140 -30.89 38.79 -19.38
C ILE A 140 -30.12 40.12 -19.43
N ALA A 141 -28.84 40.09 -19.83
CA ALA A 141 -27.96 41.25 -19.93
C ALA A 141 -27.55 41.57 -21.38
N ASN A 142 -28.42 41.26 -22.36
CA ASN A 142 -28.33 41.76 -23.73
C ASN A 142 -29.59 42.56 -24.07
#